data_AF-A0AAW1MPA5-F1
#
_entry.id   AF-A0AAW1MPA5-F1
#
_cell.length_a   1.000
_cell.length_b   1.000
_cell.length_c   1.000
_cell.angle_alpha   90.00
_cell.angle_beta   90.00
_cell.angle_gamma   90.00
#
_symmetry.space_group_name_H-M   'P 1'
#
loop_
_entity.id
_entity.type
_entity.pdbx_description
1 polymer ?
#
loop_
_entity_poly.entity_id
_entity_poly.type
_entity_poly.pdbx_seq_one_letter_code
_entity_poly.pdbx_strand_id
1 'polypeptide(L)'
;MLVANLFDLWQKDALFSAAEEVQQCADILESAYRAWFSASAKRDGISSNDVEELCRELQTALGTAKGQLEEFERAVRSSYGSCRDQNIKSQHQRFIVAIESQISRAEDALRESGKQPFQLG
;
A
#
# COMPACT_ATOMS: atom_id res chain seq x y z
N MET A 1 -35.41 7.20 -8.80
CA MET A 1 -34.71 6.36 -7.80
C MET A 1 -33.22 6.62 -7.99
N LEU A 2 -32.62 7.49 -7.18
CA LEU A 2 -31.19 7.77 -7.26
C LEU A 2 -30.48 6.64 -6.51
N VAL A 3 -29.98 5.65 -7.25
CA VAL A 3 -28.89 4.82 -6.72
C VAL A 3 -27.72 5.78 -6.63
N ALA A 4 -27.48 6.35 -5.44
CA ALA A 4 -26.22 7.02 -5.19
C ALA A 4 -25.13 6.03 -5.56
N ASN A 5 -24.27 6.38 -6.51
CA ASN A 5 -23.23 5.48 -6.94
C ASN A 5 -22.34 5.24 -5.72
N LEU A 6 -21.91 4.00 -5.48
CA LEU A 6 -21.11 3.68 -4.29
C LEU A 6 -19.81 4.53 -4.25
N PHE A 7 -19.33 4.90 -5.44
CA PHE A 7 -18.26 5.87 -5.63
C PHE A 7 -18.60 7.29 -5.15
N ASP A 8 -19.80 7.82 -5.41
CA ASP A 8 -20.21 9.15 -4.95
C ASP A 8 -20.33 9.24 -3.44
N LEU A 9 -20.72 8.12 -2.80
CA LEU A 9 -20.76 8.00 -1.34
C LEU A 9 -19.34 7.93 -0.77
N TRP A 10 -18.45 7.21 -1.44
CA TRP A 10 -17.05 7.09 -1.05
C TRP A 10 -16.29 8.42 -1.20
N GLN A 11 -16.52 9.18 -2.27
CA GLN A 11 -15.89 10.49 -2.48
C GLN A 11 -16.34 11.54 -1.45
N LYS A 12 -17.50 11.35 -0.82
CA LYS A 12 -18.02 12.22 0.25
C LYS A 12 -17.64 11.74 1.64
N ASP A 13 -16.97 10.60 1.74
CA ASP A 13 -16.58 10.02 3.01
C ASP A 13 -15.41 10.79 3.64
N ALA A 14 -15.46 10.96 4.96
CA ALA A 14 -14.42 11.68 5.70
C ALA A 14 -13.04 11.01 5.63
N LEU A 15 -12.98 9.72 5.33
CA LEU A 15 -11.75 8.96 5.17
C LEU A 15 -11.27 8.90 3.71
N PHE A 16 -11.97 9.53 2.76
CA PHE A 16 -11.56 9.53 1.35
C PHE A 16 -10.14 10.08 1.17
N SER A 17 -9.82 11.22 1.79
CA SER A 17 -8.47 11.81 1.74
C SER A 17 -7.41 10.86 2.29
N ALA A 18 -7.71 10.18 3.41
CA ALA A 18 -6.78 9.21 3.99
C ALA A 18 -6.61 7.97 3.09
N ALA A 19 -7.67 7.54 2.40
CA ALA A 19 -7.59 6.46 1.43
C ALA A 19 -6.76 6.85 0.19
N GLU A 20 -6.85 8.10 -0.27
CA GLU A 20 -6.00 8.63 -1.35
C GLU A 20 -4.52 8.64 -0.95
N GLU A 21 -4.21 9.03 0.29
CA GLU A 21 -2.83 9.00 0.81
C GLU A 21 -2.27 7.56 0.86
N VAL A 22 -3.08 6.59 1.29
CA VAL A 22 -2.71 5.17 1.26
C VAL A 22 -2.48 4.69 -0.17
N GLN A 23 -3.38 5.04 -1.10
CA GLN A 23 -3.24 4.67 -2.51
C GLN A 23 -1.97 5.27 -3.13
N GLN A 24 -1.69 6.54 -2.86
CA GLN A 24 -0.48 7.21 -3.34
C GLN A 24 0.79 6.52 -2.81
N CYS A 25 0.79 6.13 -1.54
CA CYS A 25 1.92 5.40 -0.95
C CYS A 25 2.09 4.01 -1.57
N ALA A 26 0.98 3.34 -1.88
CA ALA A 26 0.99 2.04 -2.55
C ALA A 26 1.48 2.13 -4.01
N ASP A 27 1.13 3.19 -4.73
CA ASP A 27 1.62 3.46 -6.09
C ASP A 27 3.13 3.77 -6.09
N ILE A 28 3.62 4.51 -5.09
CA ILE A 28 5.06 4.77 -4.89
C ILE A 28 5.79 3.46 -4.60
N LEU A 29 5.24 2.62 -3.73
CA LEU A 29 5.77 1.29 -3.44
C LEU A 29 5.86 0.43 -4.70
N GLU A 30 4.81 0.40 -5.52
CA GLU A 30 4.82 -0.37 -6.77
C GLU A 30 5.84 0.16 -7.77
N SER A 31 5.98 1.48 -7.88
CA SER A 31 6.99 2.11 -8.73
C SER A 31 8.41 1.71 -8.31
N ALA A 32 8.72 1.83 -7.00
CA ALA A 32 9.99 1.42 -6.43
C ALA A 32 10.24 -0.08 -6.64
N TYR A 33 9.21 -0.91 -6.45
CA TYR A 33 9.28 -2.35 -6.66
C TYR A 33 9.65 -2.69 -8.12
N ARG A 34 8.97 -2.08 -9.09
CA ARG A 34 9.22 -2.30 -10.52
C ARG A 34 10.62 -1.84 -10.93
N ALA A 35 11.07 -0.71 -10.41
CA ALA A 35 12.42 -0.19 -10.65
C ALA A 35 13.48 -1.15 -10.10
N TRP A 36 13.35 -1.54 -8.83
CA TRP A 36 14.25 -2.49 -8.19
C TRP A 36 14.26 -3.87 -8.86
N PHE A 37 13.10 -4.42 -9.19
CA PHE A 37 12.98 -5.71 -9.86
C PHE A 37 13.65 -5.68 -11.25
N SER A 38 13.39 -4.62 -12.03
CA SER A 38 14.01 -4.44 -13.34
C SER A 38 15.52 -4.26 -13.26
N ALA A 39 16.01 -3.55 -12.24
CA ALA A 39 17.42 -3.33 -12.01
C ALA A 39 18.13 -4.62 -11.57
N SER A 40 17.50 -5.40 -10.68
CA SER A 40 18.02 -6.67 -10.17
C SER A 40 18.02 -7.78 -11.22
N ALA A 41 17.09 -7.74 -12.18
CA ALA A 41 17.02 -8.71 -13.28
C ALA A 41 18.05 -8.44 -14.39
N LYS A 42 18.50 -7.19 -14.57
CA LYS A 42 19.52 -6.83 -15.55
C LYS A 42 20.90 -7.18 -15.00
N ARG A 43 21.51 -8.23 -15.55
CA ARG A 43 22.88 -8.64 -15.18
C ARG A 43 23.98 -7.75 -15.75
N ASP A 44 23.68 -6.93 -16.76
CA ASP A 44 24.66 -6.11 -17.46
C ASP A 44 24.28 -4.62 -17.40
N GLY A 45 25.14 -3.80 -16.80
CA GLY A 45 25.13 -2.33 -16.94
C GLY A 45 24.63 -1.51 -15.74
N ILE A 46 24.03 -2.12 -14.72
CA ILE A 46 23.64 -1.42 -13.48
C ILE A 46 24.63 -1.79 -12.37
N SER A 47 25.13 -0.79 -11.65
CA SER A 47 26.09 -1.05 -10.58
C SER A 47 25.40 -1.73 -9.39
N SER A 48 26.12 -2.57 -8.65
CA SER A 48 25.59 -3.18 -7.42
C SER A 48 25.08 -2.13 -6.43
N ASN A 49 25.71 -0.94 -6.41
CA ASN A 49 25.30 0.18 -5.57
C ASN A 49 23.93 0.73 -5.97
N ASP A 50 23.64 0.87 -7.26
CA ASP A 50 22.34 1.39 -7.73
C ASP A 50 21.20 0.41 -7.36
N VAL A 51 21.45 -0.90 -7.43
CA VAL A 51 20.49 -1.93 -7.01
C VAL A 51 20.27 -1.92 -5.49
N GLU A 52 21.30 -1.59 -4.71
CA GLU A 52 21.20 -1.42 -3.27
C GLU A 52 20.43 -0.15 -2.89
N GLU A 53 20.65 0.96 -3.59
CA GLU A 53 19.91 2.21 -3.40
C GLU A 53 18.41 2.01 -3.68
N LEU A 54 18.08 1.42 -4.83
CA LEU A 54 16.69 1.06 -5.17
C LEU A 54 16.06 0.10 -4.15
N CYS A 55 16.86 -0.79 -3.55
CA CYS A 55 16.37 -1.67 -2.48
C CYS A 55 16.04 -0.88 -1.20
N ARG A 56 16.85 0.11 -0.84
CA ARG A 56 16.59 0.98 0.33
C ARG A 56 15.38 1.87 0.10
N GLU A 57 15.22 2.40 -1.11
CA GLU A 57 14.04 3.16 -1.52
C GLU A 57 12.78 2.29 -1.44
N LEU A 58 12.84 1.07 -1.98
CA LEU A 58 11.75 0.11 -1.89
C LEU A 58 11.39 -0.22 -0.43
N GLN A 59 12.39 -0.49 0.43
CA GLN A 59 12.16 -0.75 1.85
C GLN A 59 11.53 0.45 2.57
N THR A 60 11.95 1.67 2.22
CA THR A 60 11.38 2.90 2.78
C THR A 60 9.93 3.07 2.35
N ALA A 61 9.63 2.93 1.05
CA ALA A 61 8.28 3.01 0.52
C ALA A 61 7.37 1.93 1.15
N LEU A 62 7.90 0.74 1.39
CA LEU A 62 7.20 -0.38 2.02
C LEU A 62 6.84 -0.06 3.47
N GLY A 63 7.79 0.49 4.23
CA GLY A 63 7.53 0.97 5.60
C GLY A 63 6.48 2.08 5.64
N THR A 64 6.56 3.04 4.73
CA THR A 64 5.57 4.13 4.63
C THR A 64 4.19 3.62 4.25
N ALA A 65 4.08 2.76 3.24
CA ALA A 65 2.79 2.19 2.82
C ALA A 65 2.13 1.36 3.93
N LYS A 66 2.91 0.59 4.69
CA LYS A 66 2.43 -0.12 5.89
C LYS A 66 1.90 0.84 6.95
N GLY A 67 2.70 1.84 7.33
CA GLY A 67 2.29 2.81 8.33
C GLY A 67 1.00 3.53 7.95
N GLN A 68 0.91 4.00 6.70
CA GLN A 68 -0.28 4.67 6.19
C GLN A 68 -1.52 3.76 6.21
N LEU A 69 -1.36 2.49 5.79
CA LEU A 69 -2.44 1.52 5.82
C LEU A 69 -2.92 1.21 7.24
N GLU A 70 -2.00 1.04 8.20
CA GLU A 70 -2.31 0.79 9.61
C GLU A 70 -3.07 1.98 10.23
N GLU A 71 -2.64 3.20 9.94
CA GLU A 71 -3.32 4.41 10.40
C GLU A 71 -4.72 4.52 9.80
N PHE A 72 -4.87 4.20 8.51
CA PHE A 72 -6.15 4.17 7.84
C PHE A 72 -7.08 3.11 8.42
N GLU A 73 -6.61 1.89 8.66
CA GLU A 73 -7.41 0.83 9.30
C GLU A 73 -7.87 1.27 10.70
N ARG A 74 -6.98 1.89 11.48
CA ARG A 74 -7.33 2.44 12.80
C ARG A 74 -8.41 3.52 12.68
N ALA A 75 -8.32 4.40 11.70
CA ALA A 75 -9.33 5.43 11.44
C ALA A 75 -10.68 4.83 11.04
N VAL A 76 -10.69 3.84 10.13
CA VAL A 76 -11.91 3.09 9.74
C VAL A 76 -12.55 2.43 10.95
N ARG A 77 -11.75 1.76 11.80
CA ARG A 77 -12.25 1.09 13.00
C ARG A 77 -12.85 2.07 14.01
N SER A 78 -12.24 3.25 14.17
CA SER A 78 -12.73 4.31 15.05
C SER A 78 -13.99 4.99 14.50
N SER A 79 -14.09 5.17 13.18
CA SER A 79 -15.19 5.88 12.52
C SER A 79 -16.49 5.07 12.47
N TYR A 80 -16.40 3.77 12.16
CA TYR A 80 -17.59 2.91 12.00
C TYR A 80 -17.83 1.93 13.14
N GLY A 81 -17.25 2.18 14.32
CA GLY A 81 -17.34 1.28 15.48
C GLY A 81 -18.78 0.96 15.94
N SER A 82 -19.74 1.85 15.69
CA SER A 82 -21.17 1.68 16.06
C SER A 82 -22.16 2.02 14.92
N CYS A 83 -21.69 2.28 13.70
CA CYS A 83 -22.50 2.90 12.63
C CYS A 83 -23.24 1.90 11.71
N ARG A 84 -24.44 2.31 11.26
CA ARG A 84 -25.42 1.64 10.38
C ARG A 84 -24.94 1.48 8.92
N ASP A 85 -23.79 2.04 8.55
CA ASP A 85 -23.29 2.09 7.18
C ASP A 85 -22.32 0.93 6.86
N GLN A 86 -22.87 -0.29 6.92
CA GLN A 86 -22.14 -1.54 6.65
C GLN A 86 -21.53 -1.58 5.23
N ASN A 87 -22.16 -0.90 4.27
CA ASN A 87 -21.72 -0.89 2.88
C ASN A 87 -20.41 -0.10 2.70
N ILE A 88 -20.32 1.12 3.23
CA ILE A 88 -19.10 1.94 3.17
C ILE A 88 -17.96 1.26 3.94
N LYS A 89 -18.24 0.73 5.14
CA LYS A 89 -17.26 -0.06 5.90
C LYS A 89 -16.73 -1.27 5.10
N SER A 90 -17.61 -2.02 4.43
CA SER A 90 -17.20 -3.17 3.62
C SER A 90 -16.32 -2.76 2.44
N GLN A 91 -16.52 -1.57 1.89
CA GLN A 91 -15.69 -1.02 0.82
C GLN A 91 -14.30 -0.64 1.33
N HIS A 92 -14.19 0.04 2.47
CA HIS A 92 -12.90 0.31 3.10
C HIS A 92 -12.14 -0.97 3.45
N GLN A 93 -12.85 -2.02 3.90
CA GLN A 93 -12.24 -3.32 4.16
C GLN A 93 -11.67 -3.96 2.88
N ARG A 94 -12.40 -3.90 1.76
CA ARG A 94 -11.89 -4.39 0.46
C ARG A 94 -10.68 -3.59 -0.01
N PHE A 95 -10.69 -2.28 0.20
CA PHE A 95 -9.55 -1.41 -0.10
C PHE A 95 -8.32 -1.83 0.73
N ILE A 96 -8.49 -1.99 2.04
CA ILE A 96 -7.41 -2.44 2.95
C ILE A 96 -6.81 -3.77 2.45
N VAL A 97 -7.64 -4.78 2.22
CA VAL A 97 -7.19 -6.11 1.76
C VAL A 97 -6.44 -6.03 0.42
N ALA A 98 -6.85 -5.14 -0.49
CA ALA A 98 -6.18 -4.97 -1.77
C ALA A 98 -4.77 -4.38 -1.59
N ILE A 99 -4.62 -3.35 -0.75
CA ILE A 99 -3.33 -2.72 -0.46
C ILE A 99 -2.43 -3.68 0.32
N GLU A 100 -2.95 -4.42 1.31
CA GLU A 100 -2.23 -5.47 2.03
C GLU A 100 -1.65 -6.51 1.08
N SER A 101 -2.43 -6.94 0.08
CA SER A 101 -1.97 -7.89 -0.93
C SER A 101 -0.83 -7.31 -1.78
N GLN A 102 -0.90 -6.02 -2.15
CA GLN A 102 0.16 -5.35 -2.90
C GLN A 102 1.45 -5.24 -2.08
N ILE A 103 1.34 -4.85 -0.81
CA ILE A 103 2.47 -4.78 0.14
C ILE A 103 3.10 -6.17 0.32
N SER A 104 2.28 -7.20 0.58
CA SER A 104 2.74 -8.58 0.78
C SER A 104 3.54 -9.09 -0.42
N ARG A 105 3.08 -8.80 -1.64
CA ARG A 105 3.78 -9.19 -2.87
C ARG A 105 5.16 -8.54 -2.98
N ALA A 106 5.29 -7.27 -2.59
CA ALA A 106 6.57 -6.58 -2.59
C ALA A 106 7.52 -7.16 -1.53
N GLU A 107 7.01 -7.50 -0.35
CA GLU A 107 7.79 -8.16 0.72
C GLU A 107 8.28 -9.55 0.33
N ASP A 108 7.40 -10.34 -0.27
CA ASP A 108 7.73 -11.69 -0.70
C ASP A 108 8.84 -11.67 -1.76
N ALA A 109 8.74 -10.76 -2.73
CA ALA A 109 9.78 -10.60 -3.75
C ALA A 109 11.13 -10.14 -3.17
N LEU A 110 11.12 -9.24 -2.18
CA LEU A 110 12.33 -8.87 -1.43
C LEU A 110 12.93 -10.09 -0.71
N ARG A 111 12.09 -10.85 0.00
CA ARG A 111 12.52 -12.04 0.74
C ARG A 111 13.10 -13.12 -0.17
N GLU A 112 12.48 -13.36 -1.33
CA GLU A 112 12.96 -14.32 -2.35
C GLU A 112 14.30 -13.90 -2.97
N SER A 113 14.57 -12.59 -3.07
CA SER A 113 15.86 -12.07 -3.53
C SER A 113 16.99 -12.18 -2.50
N GLY A 114 16.71 -12.68 -1.29
CA GLY A 114 17.67 -12.77 -0.19
C GLY A 114 17.88 -11.45 0.56
N LYS A 115 17.14 -10.39 0.22
CA LYS A 115 17.15 -9.10 0.91
C LYS A 115 16.01 -9.07 1.91
N GLN A 116 16.27 -9.45 3.17
CA GLN A 116 15.22 -9.48 4.19
C GLN A 116 14.54 -8.11 4.31
N PRO A 117 13.20 -8.02 4.22
CA PRO A 117 12.49 -6.81 4.60
C PRO A 117 12.69 -6.59 6.11
N PHE A 118 12.98 -5.34 6.50
CA PHE A 118 13.17 -4.97 7.90
C PHE A 118 11.94 -5.38 8.71
N GLN A 119 12.13 -6.32 9.64
CA GLN A 119 11.11 -6.67 10.62
C GLN A 119 11.07 -5.54 11.65
N LEU A 120 10.08 -4.65 11.54
CA LEU A 120 9.70 -3.81 12.67
C LEU A 120 8.97 -4.71 13.66
N GLY A 121 9.66 -5.05 14.74
CA GLY A 121 9.09 -5.63 15.96
C GLY A 121 8.76 -4.56 16.98
#